data_AF-A0A9D4SDT5-F1
#
_entry.id   AF-A0A9D4SDT5-F1
#
_cell.length_a   1.000
_cell.length_b   1.000
_cell.length_c   1.000
_cell.angle_alpha   90.00
_cell.angle_beta   90.00
_cell.angle_gamma   90.00
#
_symmetry.space_group_name_H-M   'P 1'
#
loop_
_entity.id
_entity.type
_entity.pdbx_description
1 polymer ?
#
loop_
_entity_poly.entity_id
_entity_poly.type
_entity_poly.pdbx_seq_one_letter_code
_entity_poly.pdbx_strand_id
1 'polypeptide(L)'
;MAGLPHLIWSNPETTISEIIYYGFRYFQYFILRINYTWEEYQRHRIPRTYRRRRQAILMFFNAWLVIIFLIIYICSGDSSIWISVKYLEKIVDCQRLDLLVIAIIVLICIGEWTWFNFFIQIINYKSPIQSIAYKTLLFDDKRLATNYRRYLIIYHLFIKIAAYIFASCIGIGVIITYVMEIFFVTKAYFDNQITSVQLLFSMIAFFPICFQVCSLICLLLVGTIVAGFILEFLKIRMKQFYVFLKQDESSKNIPKMKYFWNWIQKEYVELYSEVALLDKTVSFAMYSLESASKILSITTCVFYSRQMEMTLSNTLAMLGMTLAYIYTAVIFSRLTFSPKLNHQCCRLILNQMARRAIIKHPDRKIKTIIKSNLFIQTMSDNHFGFHCGQIFFITKFQVVELFMMNLPLITLFYKKICMAK
;
A
#
# COMPACT_ATOMS: atom_id res chain seq x y z
N MET A 1 7.82 18.60 -15.53
CA MET A 1 6.37 18.39 -15.32
C MET A 1 5.52 18.78 -16.55
N ALA A 2 6.02 18.60 -17.79
CA ALA A 2 5.35 19.05 -19.01
C ALA A 2 4.93 17.90 -19.95
N GLY A 3 4.33 16.84 -19.41
CA GLY A 3 3.87 15.69 -20.20
C GLY A 3 2.66 14.94 -19.62
N LEU A 4 2.07 15.44 -18.53
CA LEU A 4 0.95 14.79 -17.82
C LEU A 4 -0.46 14.99 -18.44
N PRO A 5 -0.80 16.12 -19.10
CA PRO A 5 -2.20 16.37 -19.50
C PRO A 5 -2.70 15.47 -20.64
N HIS A 6 -1.81 14.97 -21.51
CA HIS A 6 -2.20 14.22 -22.71
C HIS A 6 -2.60 12.75 -22.43
N LEU A 7 -2.51 12.31 -21.17
CA LEU A 7 -2.71 10.91 -20.73
C LEU A 7 -4.05 10.65 -20.03
N ILE A 8 -4.95 11.64 -20.02
CA ILE A 8 -6.23 11.62 -19.27
C ILE A 8 -7.38 11.06 -20.12
N TRP A 9 -7.27 11.13 -21.45
CA TRP A 9 -8.23 10.49 -22.36
C TRP A 9 -7.71 9.11 -22.75
N SER A 10 -8.32 8.05 -22.21
CA SER A 10 -8.00 6.68 -22.59
C SER A 10 -8.32 6.47 -24.07
N ASN A 11 -7.33 6.07 -24.85
CA ASN A 11 -7.58 5.41 -26.13
C ASN A 11 -8.51 4.21 -25.87
N PRO A 12 -9.54 3.97 -26.70
CA PRO A 12 -10.49 2.85 -26.53
C PRO A 12 -9.84 1.45 -26.60
N GLU A 13 -8.54 1.37 -26.88
CA GLU A 13 -7.76 0.15 -27.02
C GLU A 13 -6.84 -0.17 -25.82
N THR A 14 -7.01 0.50 -24.67
CA THR A 14 -6.11 0.26 -23.53
C THR A 14 -6.22 -1.19 -23.02
N THR A 15 -5.13 -1.96 -23.15
CA THR A 15 -5.08 -3.37 -22.71
C THR A 15 -4.63 -3.50 -21.26
N ILE A 16 -4.92 -4.64 -20.61
CA ILE A 16 -4.43 -4.91 -19.25
C ILE A 16 -2.90 -4.93 -19.22
N SER A 17 -2.28 -5.46 -20.29
CA SER A 17 -0.83 -5.51 -20.45
C SER A 17 -0.19 -4.12 -20.41
N GLU A 18 -0.78 -3.13 -21.08
CA GLU A 18 -0.32 -1.74 -21.06
C GLU A 18 -0.44 -1.13 -19.66
N ILE A 19 -1.56 -1.35 -18.97
CA ILE A 19 -1.77 -0.87 -17.60
C ILE A 19 -0.67 -1.41 -16.68
N ILE A 20 -0.36 -2.70 -16.77
CA ILE A 20 0.70 -3.33 -15.97
C ILE A 20 2.07 -2.77 -16.35
N TYR A 21 2.34 -2.57 -17.63
CA TYR A 21 3.61 -2.01 -18.10
C TYR A 21 3.87 -0.61 -17.54
N TYR A 22 2.88 0.29 -17.63
CA TYR A 22 2.99 1.64 -17.08
C TYR A 22 3.04 1.63 -15.55
N GLY A 23 2.18 0.85 -14.90
CA GLY A 23 2.18 0.68 -13.45
C GLY A 23 3.55 0.20 -12.95
N PHE A 24 4.17 -0.72 -13.68
CA PHE A 24 5.50 -1.20 -13.37
C PHE A 24 6.59 -0.14 -13.54
N ARG A 25 6.54 0.68 -14.60
CA ARG A 25 7.48 1.80 -14.75
C ARG A 25 7.37 2.79 -13.59
N TYR A 26 6.15 3.09 -13.14
CA TYR A 26 5.95 3.93 -11.95
C TYR A 26 6.50 3.24 -10.69
N PHE A 27 6.28 1.94 -10.53
CA PHE A 27 6.84 1.15 -9.44
C PHE A 27 8.38 1.21 -9.43
N GLN A 28 9.03 1.04 -10.58
CA GLN A 28 10.49 1.15 -10.68
C GLN A 28 11.01 2.53 -10.31
N TYR A 29 10.36 3.58 -10.80
CA TYR A 29 10.80 4.96 -10.60
C TYR A 29 10.60 5.43 -9.16
N PHE A 30 9.40 5.26 -8.60
CA PHE A 30 9.05 5.80 -7.28
C PHE A 30 9.39 4.83 -6.15
N ILE A 31 9.15 3.52 -6.33
CA ILE A 31 9.35 2.52 -5.29
C ILE A 31 10.74 1.95 -5.34
N LEU A 32 11.19 1.40 -6.45
CA LEU A 32 12.53 0.78 -6.46
C LEU A 32 13.66 1.80 -6.55
N ARG A 33 13.39 2.97 -7.13
CA ARG A 33 14.37 4.05 -7.39
C ARG A 33 15.56 3.56 -8.24
N ILE A 34 15.34 2.51 -9.05
CA ILE A 34 16.31 1.93 -10.00
C ILE A 34 15.64 1.78 -11.35
N ASN A 35 16.34 2.18 -12.41
CA ASN A 35 15.92 1.96 -13.79
C ASN A 35 16.56 0.69 -14.38
N TYR A 36 15.73 -0.28 -14.79
CA TYR A 36 16.15 -1.50 -15.48
C TYR A 36 15.01 -2.06 -16.35
N THR A 37 15.33 -2.96 -17.28
CA THR A 37 14.33 -3.61 -18.14
C THR A 37 13.94 -4.99 -17.61
N TRP A 38 12.78 -5.49 -18.04
CA TRP A 38 12.35 -6.86 -17.73
C TRP A 38 13.37 -7.92 -18.13
N GLU A 39 13.94 -7.77 -19.33
CA GLU A 39 14.94 -8.70 -19.87
C GLU A 39 16.21 -8.73 -19.02
N GLU A 40 16.67 -7.57 -18.54
CA GLU A 40 17.83 -7.49 -17.64
C GLU A 40 17.57 -8.18 -16.31
N TYR A 41 16.36 -8.04 -15.75
CA TYR A 41 15.97 -8.74 -14.53
C TYR A 41 15.94 -10.25 -14.74
N GLN A 42 15.29 -10.72 -15.82
CA GLN A 42 15.18 -12.15 -16.14
C GLN A 42 16.55 -12.79 -16.40
N ARG A 43 17.44 -12.07 -17.10
CA ARG A 43 18.81 -12.54 -17.37
C ARG A 43 19.77 -12.38 -16.20
N HIS A 44 19.30 -11.87 -15.05
CA HIS A 44 20.13 -11.62 -13.88
C HIS A 44 21.30 -10.66 -14.15
N ARG A 45 21.08 -9.66 -15.01
CA ARG A 45 22.11 -8.75 -15.56
C ARG A 45 21.75 -7.27 -15.41
N ILE A 46 21.13 -6.87 -14.29
CA ILE A 46 20.95 -5.44 -13.97
C ILE A 46 22.34 -4.80 -13.79
N PRO A 47 22.72 -3.84 -14.67
CA PRO A 47 24.02 -3.19 -14.59
C PRO A 47 24.16 -2.40 -13.29
N ARG A 48 25.29 -2.57 -12.59
CA ARG A 48 25.56 -1.91 -11.31
C ARG A 48 26.17 -0.51 -11.48
N THR A 49 25.66 0.27 -12.44
CA THR A 49 26.21 1.60 -12.74
C THR A 49 25.60 2.68 -11.84
N TYR A 50 26.40 3.70 -11.50
CA TYR A 50 25.94 4.84 -10.71
C TYR A 50 24.71 5.52 -11.33
N ARG A 51 24.71 5.71 -12.66
CA ARG A 51 23.60 6.35 -13.39
C ARG A 51 22.24 5.71 -13.10
N ARG A 52 22.17 4.38 -12.96
CA ARG A 52 20.91 3.65 -12.72
C ARG A 52 20.46 3.67 -11.26
N ARG A 53 21.40 3.84 -10.33
CA ARG A 53 21.15 3.89 -8.87
C ARG A 53 21.19 5.30 -8.29
N ARG A 54 21.49 6.31 -9.11
CA ARG A 54 21.64 7.70 -8.68
C ARG A 54 20.43 8.16 -7.86
N GLN A 55 19.22 7.86 -8.31
CA GLN A 55 17.99 8.25 -7.61
C GLN A 55 17.86 7.55 -6.26
N ALA A 56 18.11 6.24 -6.20
CA ALA A 56 18.15 5.48 -4.95
C ALA A 56 19.14 6.07 -3.95
N ILE A 57 20.38 6.33 -4.38
CA ILE A 57 21.44 6.89 -3.54
C ILE A 57 21.07 8.28 -3.02
N LEU A 58 20.60 9.17 -3.91
CA LEU A 58 20.24 10.54 -3.54
C LEU A 58 19.07 10.57 -2.55
N MET A 59 18.01 9.81 -2.80
CA MET A 59 16.85 9.77 -1.88
C MET A 59 17.20 9.12 -0.54
N PHE A 60 17.97 8.03 -0.55
CA PHE A 60 18.41 7.38 0.68
C PHE A 60 19.30 8.30 1.51
N PHE A 61 20.28 8.96 0.89
CA PHE A 61 21.15 9.91 1.56
C PHE A 61 20.36 11.11 2.12
N ASN A 62 19.44 11.67 1.34
CA ASN A 62 18.56 12.74 1.80
C ASN A 62 17.73 12.32 3.01
N ALA A 63 17.17 11.10 3.00
CA ALA A 63 16.38 10.59 4.11
C ALA A 63 17.19 10.51 5.41
N TRP A 64 18.42 9.98 5.36
CA TRP A 64 19.29 9.90 6.53
C TRP A 64 19.79 11.25 7.01
N LEU A 65 20.10 12.17 6.10
CA LEU A 65 20.43 13.55 6.48
C LEU A 65 19.26 14.22 7.19
N VAL A 66 18.03 14.06 6.69
CA VAL A 66 16.82 14.57 7.33
C VAL A 66 16.63 13.94 8.72
N ILE A 67 16.80 12.62 8.86
CA ILE A 67 16.71 11.95 10.16
C ILE A 67 17.72 12.53 11.16
N ILE A 68 19.00 12.62 10.77
CA ILE A 68 20.06 13.15 11.63
C ILE A 68 19.75 14.60 12.01
N PHE A 69 19.35 15.42 11.03
CA PHE A 69 18.97 16.80 11.28
C PHE A 69 17.81 16.90 12.28
N LEU A 70 16.72 16.15 12.09
CA LEU A 70 15.56 16.19 12.98
C LEU A 70 15.88 15.69 14.40
N ILE A 71 16.77 14.70 14.54
CA ILE A 71 17.25 14.24 15.86
C ILE A 71 18.03 15.36 16.54
N ILE A 72 19.02 15.94 15.85
CA ILE A 72 19.81 17.06 16.39
C ILE A 72 18.88 18.21 16.75
N TYR A 73 17.92 18.53 15.89
CA TYR A 73 16.93 19.59 16.08
C TYR A 73 16.12 19.43 17.38
N ILE A 74 15.66 18.21 17.69
CA ILE A 74 14.96 17.92 18.95
C ILE A 74 15.90 18.00 20.16
N CYS A 75 17.12 17.43 20.05
CA CYS A 75 18.02 17.28 21.19
C CYS A 75 18.72 18.58 21.64
N SER A 76 18.77 19.58 20.77
CA SER A 76 19.66 20.74 20.94
C SER A 76 19.05 21.92 21.67
N GLY A 77 17.78 21.87 22.06
CA GLY A 77 17.15 22.94 22.82
C GLY A 77 17.26 24.30 22.12
N ASP A 78 17.92 25.25 22.78
CA ASP A 78 18.24 26.56 22.20
C ASP A 78 19.64 26.52 21.56
N SER A 79 19.70 26.71 20.24
CA SER A 79 20.97 26.77 19.50
C SER A 79 21.12 28.10 18.76
N SER A 80 22.36 28.52 18.51
CA SER A 80 22.66 29.69 17.67
C SER A 80 22.45 29.44 16.18
N ILE A 81 22.24 28.19 15.75
CA ILE A 81 22.24 27.76 14.35
C ILE A 81 20.81 27.53 13.83
N TRP A 82 19.88 27.08 14.67
CA TRP A 82 18.48 26.84 14.29
C TRP A 82 17.51 27.35 15.34
N ILE A 83 16.27 27.50 14.92
CA ILE A 83 15.15 27.97 15.73
C ILE A 83 14.75 26.90 16.73
N SER A 84 14.61 27.22 18.01
CA SER A 84 14.24 26.21 19.00
C SER A 84 12.82 25.70 18.78
N VAL A 85 12.58 24.42 19.11
CA VAL A 85 11.26 23.78 18.97
C VAL A 85 10.19 24.56 19.73
N LYS A 86 10.51 25.06 20.93
CA LYS A 86 9.60 25.87 21.76
C LYS A 86 9.19 27.18 21.08
N TYR A 87 10.07 27.75 20.29
CA TYR A 87 9.76 28.96 19.55
C TYR A 87 8.83 28.64 18.36
N LEU A 88 9.05 27.54 17.64
CA LEU A 88 8.10 27.06 16.62
C LEU A 88 6.73 26.71 17.22
N GLU A 89 6.68 26.11 18.41
CA GLU A 89 5.44 25.85 19.13
C GLU A 89 4.61 27.12 19.34
N LYS A 90 5.27 28.24 19.66
CA LYS A 90 4.63 29.55 19.82
C LYS A 90 4.13 30.13 18.50
N ILE A 91 4.86 29.93 17.40
CA ILE A 91 4.46 30.41 16.07
C ILE A 91 3.24 29.63 15.56
N VAL A 92 3.27 28.31 15.67
CA VAL A 92 2.25 27.40 15.15
C VAL A 92 1.02 27.32 16.07
N ASP A 93 1.16 27.84 17.30
CA ASP A 93 0.19 27.74 18.39
C ASP A 93 -0.16 26.27 18.66
N CYS A 94 0.89 25.49 18.92
CA CYS A 94 0.85 24.04 19.06
C CYS A 94 1.76 23.63 20.21
N GLN A 95 1.26 22.79 21.12
CA GLN A 95 2.08 22.27 22.21
C GLN A 95 2.66 20.92 21.82
N ARG A 96 3.85 20.59 22.32
CA ARG A 96 4.50 19.30 22.08
C ARG A 96 4.70 18.99 20.60
N LEU A 97 5.19 19.99 19.85
CA LEU A 97 5.57 19.82 18.44
C LEU A 97 6.68 18.77 18.30
N ASP A 98 7.50 18.60 19.34
CA ASP A 98 8.50 17.53 19.46
C ASP A 98 7.93 16.14 19.16
N LEU A 99 6.70 15.83 19.61
CA LEU A 99 6.05 14.54 19.34
C LEU A 99 5.75 14.32 17.86
N LEU A 100 5.33 15.37 17.14
CA LEU A 100 5.07 15.29 15.70
C LEU A 100 6.38 15.10 14.92
N VAL A 101 7.44 15.79 15.33
CA VAL A 101 8.77 15.61 14.72
C VAL A 101 9.28 14.18 14.95
N ILE A 102 9.16 13.64 16.17
CA ILE A 102 9.51 12.24 16.47
C ILE A 102 8.72 11.28 15.59
N ALA A 103 7.41 11.49 15.42
CA ALA A 103 6.59 10.65 14.55
C ALA A 103 7.06 10.70 13.09
N ILE A 104 7.42 11.89 12.57
CA ILE A 104 7.99 12.03 11.22
C ILE A 104 9.30 11.23 11.09
N ILE A 105 10.22 11.34 12.07
CA ILE A 105 11.48 10.57 12.06
C ILE A 105 11.19 9.08 11.94
N VAL A 106 10.29 8.56 12.79
CA VAL A 106 9.95 7.13 12.82
C VAL A 106 9.31 6.69 11.51
N LEU A 107 8.43 7.51 10.91
CA LEU A 107 7.82 7.22 9.61
C LEU A 107 8.85 7.19 8.48
N ILE A 108 9.84 8.09 8.48
CA ILE A 108 10.92 8.08 7.49
C ILE A 108 11.75 6.79 7.66
N CYS A 109 12.09 6.41 8.89
CA CYS A 109 12.79 5.15 9.17
C CYS A 109 12.02 3.92 8.65
N ILE A 110 10.72 3.82 8.92
CA ILE A 110 9.88 2.71 8.43
C ILE A 110 9.82 2.72 6.89
N GLY A 111 9.65 3.90 6.28
CA GLY A 111 9.59 4.06 4.83
C GLY A 111 10.88 3.61 4.15
N GLU A 112 12.04 4.08 4.62
CA GLU A 112 13.35 3.70 4.05
C GLU A 112 13.71 2.24 4.35
N TRP A 113 13.35 1.71 5.53
CA TRP A 113 13.49 0.28 5.81
C TRP A 113 12.66 -0.58 4.85
N THR A 114 11.43 -0.13 4.56
CA THR A 114 10.54 -0.83 3.63
C THR A 114 11.11 -0.83 2.22
N TRP A 115 11.57 0.34 1.77
CA TRP A 115 12.26 0.52 0.50
C TRP A 115 13.49 -0.39 0.38
N PHE A 116 14.36 -0.38 1.39
CA PHE A 116 15.62 -1.11 1.38
C PHE A 116 15.41 -2.62 1.23
N ASN A 117 14.38 -3.17 1.88
CA ASN A 117 14.01 -4.58 1.71
C ASN A 117 13.59 -4.91 0.27
N PHE A 118 12.75 -4.07 -0.35
CA PHE A 118 12.39 -4.27 -1.76
C PHE A 118 13.61 -4.12 -2.69
N PHE A 119 14.47 -3.15 -2.42
CA PHE A 119 15.69 -2.92 -3.17
C PHE A 119 16.61 -4.16 -3.14
N ILE A 120 16.83 -4.75 -1.95
CA ILE A 120 17.62 -5.99 -1.80
C ILE A 120 16.99 -7.15 -2.58
N GLN A 121 15.67 -7.35 -2.46
CA GLN A 121 14.99 -8.43 -3.17
C GLN A 121 15.17 -8.31 -4.69
N ILE A 122 15.18 -7.09 -5.23
CA ILE A 122 15.37 -6.82 -6.65
C ILE A 122 16.81 -7.07 -7.08
N ILE A 123 17.80 -6.56 -6.34
CA ILE A 123 19.22 -6.77 -6.69
C ILE A 123 19.60 -8.25 -6.63
N ASN A 124 18.95 -9.01 -5.74
CA ASN A 124 19.15 -10.45 -5.61
C ASN A 124 18.26 -11.28 -6.57
N TYR A 125 17.48 -10.62 -7.45
CA TYR A 125 16.57 -11.27 -8.40
C TYR A 125 15.53 -12.20 -7.77
N LYS A 126 15.18 -11.95 -6.51
CA LYS A 126 14.22 -12.74 -5.72
C LYS A 126 12.89 -12.04 -5.50
N SER A 127 12.62 -10.93 -6.20
CA SER A 127 11.38 -10.17 -6.04
C SER A 127 10.17 -10.90 -6.64
N PRO A 128 9.17 -11.27 -5.82
CA PRO A 128 7.97 -11.94 -6.31
C PRO A 128 7.07 -11.05 -7.16
N ILE A 129 7.00 -9.73 -6.85
CA ILE A 129 6.25 -8.74 -7.65
C ILE A 129 6.69 -8.76 -9.12
N GLN A 130 7.99 -8.92 -9.38
CA GLN A 130 8.52 -9.01 -10.75
C GLN A 130 7.98 -10.21 -11.50
N SER A 131 7.96 -11.37 -10.84
CA SER A 131 7.44 -12.60 -11.43
C SER A 131 5.95 -12.46 -11.77
N ILE A 132 5.17 -11.88 -10.86
CA ILE A 132 3.73 -11.66 -11.07
C ILE A 132 3.50 -10.66 -12.19
N ALA A 133 4.13 -9.50 -12.14
CA ALA A 133 3.93 -8.46 -13.14
C ALA A 133 4.36 -8.93 -14.53
N TYR A 134 5.42 -9.73 -14.66
CA TYR A 134 5.79 -10.36 -15.93
C TYR A 134 4.74 -11.38 -16.41
N LYS A 135 4.22 -12.23 -15.53
CA LYS A 135 3.13 -13.16 -15.87
C LYS A 135 1.85 -12.43 -16.30
N THR A 136 1.48 -11.36 -15.59
CA THR A 136 0.30 -10.55 -15.91
C THR A 136 0.50 -9.76 -17.20
N LEU A 137 1.72 -9.33 -17.50
CA LEU A 137 2.04 -8.67 -18.77
C LEU A 137 1.79 -9.60 -19.98
N LEU A 138 2.08 -10.90 -19.83
CA LEU A 138 1.85 -11.92 -20.85
C LEU A 138 0.44 -12.53 -20.80
N PHE A 139 -0.44 -12.01 -19.95
CA PHE A 139 -1.80 -12.53 -19.81
C PHE A 139 -2.62 -12.19 -21.05
N ASP A 140 -3.28 -13.20 -21.62
CA ASP A 140 -4.20 -12.99 -22.74
C ASP A 140 -5.52 -12.40 -22.24
N ASP A 141 -5.77 -11.13 -22.57
CA ASP A 141 -6.99 -10.39 -22.24
C ASP A 141 -8.28 -11.11 -22.66
N LYS A 142 -8.23 -12.02 -23.64
CA LYS A 142 -9.38 -12.83 -24.07
C LYS A 142 -9.80 -13.88 -23.05
N ARG A 143 -8.94 -14.22 -22.07
CA ARG A 143 -9.29 -15.15 -20.97
C ARG A 143 -10.28 -14.55 -19.99
N LEU A 144 -10.36 -13.22 -19.91
CA LEU A 144 -11.33 -12.51 -19.08
C LEU A 144 -12.62 -12.26 -19.86
N ALA A 145 -13.77 -12.42 -19.20
CA ALA A 145 -15.03 -12.00 -19.78
C ALA A 145 -15.00 -10.49 -20.08
N THR A 146 -15.64 -10.06 -21.16
CA THR A 146 -15.64 -8.66 -21.64
C THR A 146 -16.09 -7.67 -20.55
N ASN A 147 -17.10 -8.03 -19.76
CA ASN A 147 -17.60 -7.23 -18.63
C ASN A 147 -16.53 -7.04 -17.54
N TYR A 148 -15.76 -8.08 -17.23
CA TYR A 148 -14.69 -8.03 -16.23
C TYR A 148 -13.48 -7.23 -16.71
N ARG A 149 -13.11 -7.37 -17.99
CA ARG A 149 -12.07 -6.55 -18.61
C ARG A 149 -12.44 -5.06 -18.57
N ARG A 150 -13.66 -4.72 -18.99
CA ARG A 150 -14.17 -3.34 -18.95
C ARG A 150 -14.16 -2.78 -17.53
N TYR A 151 -14.58 -3.58 -16.55
CA TYR A 151 -14.54 -3.20 -15.14
C TYR A 151 -13.11 -2.88 -14.67
N LEU A 152 -12.11 -3.70 -15.02
CA LEU A 152 -10.71 -3.46 -14.64
C LEU A 152 -10.15 -2.16 -15.20
N ILE A 153 -10.46 -1.86 -16.46
CA ILE A 153 -10.02 -0.61 -17.10
C ILE A 153 -10.66 0.60 -16.40
N ILE A 154 -11.97 0.55 -16.12
CA ILE A 154 -12.67 1.61 -15.39
C ILE A 154 -12.11 1.75 -13.97
N TYR A 155 -11.85 0.65 -13.29
CA TYR A 155 -11.29 0.64 -11.94
C TYR A 155 -9.88 1.25 -11.91
N HIS A 156 -9.03 0.93 -12.88
CA HIS A 156 -7.71 1.55 -13.02
C HIS A 156 -7.82 3.06 -13.23
N LEU A 157 -8.72 3.50 -14.12
CA LEU A 157 -8.97 4.93 -14.36
C LEU A 157 -9.44 5.63 -13.09
N PHE A 158 -10.37 5.03 -12.34
CA PHE A 158 -10.87 5.57 -11.08
C PHE A 158 -9.73 5.74 -10.06
N ILE A 159 -8.91 4.70 -9.86
CA ILE A 159 -7.77 4.77 -8.94
C ILE A 159 -6.78 5.84 -9.38
N LYS A 160 -6.49 5.94 -10.68
CA LYS A 160 -5.56 6.94 -11.22
C LYS A 160 -6.07 8.36 -10.99
N ILE A 161 -7.36 8.63 -11.23
CA ILE A 161 -7.99 9.93 -10.98
C ILE A 161 -7.95 10.25 -9.48
N ALA A 162 -8.37 9.31 -8.63
CA ALA A 162 -8.35 9.49 -7.17
C ALA A 162 -6.93 9.79 -6.68
N ALA A 163 -5.93 9.07 -7.19
CA ALA A 163 -4.55 9.30 -6.85
C ALA A 163 -4.03 10.66 -7.33
N TYR A 164 -4.39 11.08 -8.54
CA TYR A 164 -4.01 12.40 -9.07
C TYR A 164 -4.60 13.53 -8.22
N ILE A 165 -5.88 13.45 -7.87
CA ILE A 165 -6.54 14.43 -6.99
C ILE A 165 -5.82 14.47 -5.65
N PHE A 166 -5.59 13.32 -5.03
CA PHE A 166 -4.90 13.22 -3.75
C PHE A 166 -3.47 13.79 -3.79
N ALA A 167 -2.68 13.42 -4.81
CA ALA A 167 -1.33 13.95 -5.01
C ALA A 167 -1.35 15.47 -5.23
N SER A 168 -2.32 15.99 -5.97
CA SER A 168 -2.46 17.42 -6.23
C SER A 168 -2.80 18.19 -4.95
N CYS A 169 -3.75 17.68 -4.14
CA CYS A 169 -4.09 18.27 -2.84
C CYS A 169 -2.87 18.30 -1.90
N ILE A 170 -2.11 17.21 -1.84
CA ILE A 170 -0.91 17.15 -0.99
C ILE A 170 0.19 18.07 -1.52
N GLY A 171 0.41 18.10 -2.84
CA GLY A 171 1.39 18.98 -3.45
C GLY A 171 1.10 20.45 -3.13
N ILE A 172 -0.15 20.87 -3.27
CA ILE A 172 -0.60 22.21 -2.88
C ILE A 172 -0.39 22.43 -1.38
N GLY A 173 -0.76 21.47 -0.53
CA GLY A 173 -0.57 21.55 0.92
C GLY A 173 0.89 21.77 1.30
N VAL A 174 1.81 20.99 0.74
CA VAL A 174 3.25 21.13 1.01
C VAL A 174 3.81 22.46 0.51
N ILE A 175 3.36 22.95 -0.65
CA ILE A 175 3.74 24.28 -1.15
C ILE A 175 3.27 25.37 -0.19
N ILE A 176 2.02 25.31 0.28
CA ILE A 176 1.48 26.27 1.25
C ILE A 176 2.29 26.21 2.54
N THR A 177 2.55 25.02 3.09
CA THR A 177 3.36 24.88 4.31
C THR A 177 4.75 25.47 4.12
N TYR A 178 5.40 25.24 2.97
CA TYR A 178 6.70 25.81 2.65
C TYR A 178 6.70 27.34 2.57
N VAL A 179 5.69 27.93 1.92
CA VAL A 179 5.55 29.39 1.83
C VAL A 179 5.27 30.00 3.21
N MET A 180 4.41 29.38 4.01
CA MET A 180 4.10 29.83 5.37
C MET A 180 5.34 29.76 6.27
N GLU A 181 6.13 28.69 6.20
CA GLU A 181 7.39 28.56 6.93
C GLU A 181 8.33 29.73 6.60
N ILE A 182 8.56 29.99 5.30
CA ILE A 182 9.43 31.10 4.86
C ILE A 182 8.90 32.43 5.41
N PHE A 183 7.60 32.66 5.32
CA PHE A 183 6.98 33.89 5.83
C PHE A 183 7.21 34.06 7.33
N PHE A 184 6.93 33.02 8.12
CA PHE A 184 7.10 33.07 9.57
C PHE A 184 8.54 33.25 10.01
N VAL A 185 9.48 32.52 9.40
CA VAL A 185 10.90 32.64 9.71
C VAL A 185 11.43 34.03 9.31
N THR A 186 10.99 34.56 8.18
CA THR A 186 11.37 35.92 7.74
C THR A 186 10.81 36.99 8.68
N LYS A 187 9.55 36.84 9.12
CA LYS A 187 8.94 37.74 10.11
C LYS A 187 9.70 37.69 11.44
N ALA A 188 10.03 36.50 11.94
CA ALA A 188 10.82 36.32 13.14
C ALA A 188 12.19 37.02 13.06
N TYR A 189 12.81 37.04 11.88
CA TYR A 189 14.05 37.76 11.64
C TYR A 189 13.86 39.28 11.73
N PHE A 190 12.84 39.83 11.08
CA PHE A 190 12.53 41.27 11.15
C PHE A 190 12.14 41.74 12.55
N ASP A 191 11.52 40.87 13.34
CA ASP A 191 11.18 41.12 14.75
C ASP A 191 12.41 40.98 15.68
N ASN A 192 13.62 40.77 15.15
CA ASN A 192 14.88 40.54 15.87
C ASN A 192 14.84 39.33 16.83
N GLN A 193 13.99 38.34 16.55
CA GLN A 193 13.85 37.15 17.39
C GLN A 193 14.80 36.03 17.00
N ILE A 194 15.31 36.04 15.76
CA ILE A 194 16.27 35.07 15.24
C ILE A 194 17.42 35.77 14.51
N THR A 195 18.57 35.10 14.41
CA THR A 195 19.74 35.59 13.67
C THR A 195 19.62 35.31 12.17
N SER A 196 20.43 36.01 11.35
CA SER A 196 20.53 35.74 9.92
C SER A 196 21.01 34.32 9.60
N VAL A 197 21.86 33.75 10.46
CA VAL A 197 22.32 32.35 10.36
C VAL A 197 21.15 31.38 10.58
N GLN A 198 20.33 31.61 11.60
CA GLN A 198 19.13 30.79 11.87
C GLN A 198 18.12 30.86 10.73
N LEU A 199 17.90 32.04 10.15
CA LEU A 199 17.03 32.23 8.99
C LEU A 199 17.50 31.36 7.80
N LEU A 200 18.77 31.52 7.39
CA LEU A 200 19.32 30.84 6.23
C LEU A 200 19.35 29.32 6.43
N PHE A 201 19.75 28.86 7.61
CA PHE A 201 19.82 27.44 7.90
C PHE A 201 18.42 26.80 7.95
N SER A 202 17.44 27.47 8.54
CA SER A 202 16.06 26.96 8.61
C SER A 202 15.45 26.82 7.21
N MET A 203 15.66 27.81 6.33
CA MET A 203 15.19 27.71 4.93
C MET A 203 15.85 26.54 4.19
N ILE A 204 17.17 26.36 4.34
CA ILE A 204 17.90 25.27 3.69
C ILE A 204 17.47 23.90 4.22
N ALA A 205 17.27 23.78 5.54
CA ALA A 205 16.91 22.52 6.18
C ALA A 205 15.46 22.10 5.95
N PHE A 206 14.55 23.07 5.77
CA PHE A 206 13.13 22.76 5.55
C PHE A 206 12.85 22.14 4.18
N PHE A 207 13.57 22.58 3.14
CA PHE A 207 13.44 22.02 1.79
C PHE A 207 13.62 20.48 1.71
N PRO A 208 14.72 19.87 2.22
CA PRO A 208 14.91 18.42 2.17
C PRO A 208 13.87 17.67 3.01
N ILE A 209 13.34 18.25 4.09
CA ILE A 209 12.24 17.67 4.89
C ILE A 209 10.97 17.58 4.02
N CYS A 210 10.54 18.70 3.43
CA CYS A 210 9.37 18.72 2.54
C CYS A 210 9.54 17.75 1.37
N PHE A 211 10.72 17.72 0.76
CA PHE A 211 11.03 16.80 -0.33
C PHE A 211 10.92 15.33 0.11
N GLN A 212 11.43 14.99 1.31
CA GLN A 212 11.37 13.63 1.83
C GLN A 212 9.94 13.21 2.16
N VAL A 213 9.15 14.07 2.79
CA VAL A 213 7.72 13.82 3.08
C VAL A 213 6.94 13.62 1.78
N CYS A 214 7.14 14.48 0.79
CA CYS A 214 6.54 14.33 -0.55
C CYS A 214 6.94 12.99 -1.20
N SER A 215 8.19 12.58 -1.09
CA SER A 215 8.69 11.32 -1.65
C SER A 215 8.01 10.11 -1.01
N LEU A 216 7.85 10.10 0.32
CA LEU A 216 7.17 9.03 1.06
C LEU A 216 5.68 8.94 0.71
N ILE A 217 5.00 10.08 0.55
CA ILE A 217 3.60 10.09 0.13
C ILE A 217 3.46 9.57 -1.30
N CYS A 218 4.32 10.01 -2.22
CA CYS A 218 4.35 9.51 -3.60
C CYS A 218 4.60 7.99 -3.63
N LEU A 219 5.52 7.49 -2.80
CA LEU A 219 5.82 6.07 -2.64
C LEU A 219 4.56 5.29 -2.24
N LEU A 220 3.87 5.75 -1.19
CA LEU A 220 2.65 5.12 -0.68
C LEU A 220 1.54 5.12 -1.73
N LEU A 221 1.36 6.24 -2.41
CA LEU A 221 0.34 6.40 -3.44
C LEU A 221 0.57 5.48 -4.64
N VAL A 222 1.77 5.52 -5.22
CA VAL A 222 2.12 4.66 -6.36
C VAL A 222 2.05 3.19 -5.96
N GLY A 223 2.51 2.84 -4.76
CA GLY A 223 2.45 1.49 -4.23
C GLY A 223 1.03 0.97 -4.17
N THR A 224 0.10 1.80 -3.73
CA THR A 224 -1.30 1.41 -3.63
C THR A 224 -2.07 1.42 -4.94
N ILE A 225 -1.68 2.24 -5.92
CA ILE A 225 -2.21 2.11 -7.29
C ILE A 225 -1.82 0.74 -7.87
N VAL A 226 -0.52 0.41 -7.82
CA VAL A 226 0.01 -0.82 -8.42
C VAL A 226 -0.51 -2.06 -7.71
N ALA A 227 -0.37 -2.11 -6.38
CA ALA A 227 -0.88 -3.21 -5.58
C ALA A 227 -2.41 -3.31 -5.68
N GLY A 228 -3.12 -2.17 -5.59
CA GLY A 228 -4.58 -2.13 -5.67
C GLY A 228 -5.13 -2.62 -7.00
N PHE A 229 -4.44 -2.37 -8.11
CA PHE A 229 -4.81 -2.91 -9.42
C PHE A 229 -4.56 -4.43 -9.50
N ILE A 230 -3.37 -4.89 -9.11
CA ILE A 230 -3.03 -6.33 -9.13
C ILE A 230 -4.00 -7.13 -8.24
N LEU A 231 -4.34 -6.61 -7.06
CA LEU A 231 -5.29 -7.24 -6.14
C LEU A 231 -6.68 -7.35 -6.75
N GLU A 232 -7.18 -6.30 -7.41
CA GLU A 232 -8.50 -6.35 -8.05
C GLU A 232 -8.49 -7.25 -9.30
N PHE A 233 -7.38 -7.31 -10.03
CA PHE A 233 -7.18 -8.27 -11.12
C PHE A 233 -7.29 -9.71 -10.63
N LEU A 234 -6.57 -10.08 -9.57
CA LEU A 234 -6.63 -11.41 -8.96
C LEU A 234 -8.03 -11.72 -8.40
N LYS A 235 -8.69 -10.74 -7.78
CA LYS A 235 -10.08 -10.85 -7.30
C LYS A 235 -11.05 -11.19 -8.40
N ILE A 236 -10.90 -10.56 -9.55
CA ILE A 236 -11.78 -10.77 -10.69
C ILE A 236 -11.55 -12.14 -11.31
N ARG A 237 -10.30 -12.58 -11.45
CA ARG A 237 -10.02 -13.96 -11.88
C ARG A 237 -10.66 -14.97 -10.92
N MET A 238 -10.55 -14.76 -9.61
CA MET A 238 -11.22 -15.61 -8.61
C MET A 238 -12.75 -15.56 -8.70
N LYS A 239 -13.34 -14.40 -8.95
CA LYS A 239 -14.80 -14.27 -9.18
C LYS A 239 -15.24 -15.01 -10.45
N GLN A 240 -14.50 -14.88 -11.55
CA GLN A 240 -14.80 -15.59 -12.78
C GLN A 240 -14.70 -17.11 -12.59
N PHE A 241 -13.67 -17.57 -11.88
CA PHE A 241 -13.54 -18.97 -11.46
C PHE A 241 -14.73 -19.44 -10.63
N TYR A 242 -15.16 -18.65 -9.64
CA TYR A 242 -16.36 -18.95 -8.84
C TYR A 242 -17.64 -19.03 -9.68
N VAL A 243 -17.86 -18.08 -10.59
CA VAL A 243 -19.05 -18.07 -11.47
C VAL A 243 -19.05 -19.30 -12.37
N PHE A 244 -17.90 -19.69 -12.91
CA PHE A 244 -17.76 -20.91 -13.69
C PHE A 244 -18.13 -22.16 -12.87
N LEU A 245 -17.64 -22.28 -11.63
CA LEU A 245 -18.01 -23.37 -10.73
C LEU A 245 -19.53 -23.41 -10.44
N LYS A 246 -20.14 -22.24 -10.26
CA LYS A 246 -21.59 -22.11 -10.02
C LYS A 246 -22.43 -22.48 -11.24
N GLN A 247 -22.00 -22.10 -12.44
CA GLN A 247 -22.70 -22.46 -13.68
C GLN A 247 -22.68 -23.98 -13.91
N ASP A 248 -21.58 -24.66 -13.60
CA ASP A 248 -21.53 -26.14 -13.66
C ASP A 248 -22.51 -26.81 -12.68
N GLU A 249 -22.76 -26.21 -11.50
CA GLU A 249 -23.76 -26.72 -10.55
C GLU A 249 -25.18 -26.80 -11.17
N SER A 250 -25.50 -25.89 -12.09
CA SER A 250 -26.80 -25.83 -12.77
C SER A 250 -26.90 -26.73 -14.01
N SER A 251 -25.76 -27.14 -14.57
CA SER A 251 -25.67 -27.95 -15.78
C SER A 251 -25.78 -29.44 -15.44
N LYS A 252 -26.81 -30.12 -15.96
CA LYS A 252 -27.02 -31.58 -15.76
C LYS A 252 -26.06 -32.47 -16.58
N ASN A 253 -25.13 -31.90 -17.35
CA ASN A 253 -24.29 -32.65 -18.29
C ASN A 253 -23.01 -33.21 -17.66
N ILE A 254 -23.04 -34.51 -17.36
CA ILE A 254 -22.01 -35.31 -16.68
C ILE A 254 -20.77 -35.75 -17.52
N PRO A 255 -20.73 -35.82 -18.88
CA PRO A 255 -19.66 -36.60 -19.55
C PRO A 255 -18.25 -35.99 -19.62
N LYS A 256 -18.05 -34.67 -19.44
CA LYS A 256 -16.74 -34.00 -19.63
C LYS A 256 -15.89 -33.90 -18.34
N MET A 257 -16.10 -34.81 -17.39
CA MET A 257 -15.70 -34.63 -15.98
C MET A 257 -14.18 -34.61 -15.71
N LYS A 258 -13.39 -35.44 -16.40
CA LYS A 258 -11.92 -35.51 -16.17
C LYS A 258 -11.20 -34.23 -16.63
N TYR A 259 -11.60 -33.71 -17.79
CA TYR A 259 -11.06 -32.46 -18.34
C TYR A 259 -11.47 -31.27 -17.49
N PHE A 260 -12.72 -31.24 -17.03
CA PHE A 260 -13.24 -30.22 -16.12
C PHE A 260 -12.47 -30.18 -14.79
N TRP A 261 -12.25 -31.34 -14.14
CA TRP A 261 -11.53 -31.39 -12.86
C TRP A 261 -10.06 -30.99 -13.00
N ASN A 262 -9.38 -31.46 -14.06
CA ASN A 262 -8.00 -31.05 -14.34
C ASN A 262 -7.90 -29.54 -14.60
N TRP A 263 -8.89 -28.96 -15.29
CA TRP A 263 -8.96 -27.52 -15.52
C TRP A 263 -9.16 -26.74 -14.22
N ILE A 264 -10.10 -27.16 -13.35
CA ILE A 264 -10.32 -26.54 -12.03
C ILE A 264 -9.04 -26.56 -11.19
N GLN A 265 -8.42 -27.74 -11.09
CA GLN A 265 -7.18 -27.89 -10.31
C GLN A 265 -6.09 -26.98 -10.86
N LYS A 266 -5.91 -26.95 -12.19
CA LYS A 266 -4.89 -26.11 -12.82
C LYS A 266 -5.13 -24.63 -12.57
N GLU A 267 -6.33 -24.12 -12.83
CA GLU A 267 -6.65 -22.70 -12.69
C GLU A 267 -6.56 -22.26 -11.23
N TYR A 268 -7.04 -23.07 -10.29
CA TYR A 268 -6.94 -22.78 -8.87
C TYR A 268 -5.49 -22.76 -8.37
N VAL A 269 -4.68 -23.76 -8.74
CA VAL A 269 -3.28 -23.83 -8.33
C VAL A 269 -2.49 -22.66 -8.91
N GLU A 270 -2.77 -22.25 -10.15
CA GLU A 270 -2.19 -21.06 -10.76
C GLU A 270 -2.53 -19.80 -9.95
N LEU A 271 -3.81 -19.57 -9.66
CA LEU A 271 -4.28 -18.44 -8.85
C LEU A 271 -3.71 -18.44 -7.44
N TYR A 272 -3.68 -19.59 -6.77
CA TYR A 272 -3.07 -19.72 -5.45
C TYR A 272 -1.58 -19.39 -5.49
N SER A 273 -0.86 -19.88 -6.51
CA SER A 273 0.57 -19.61 -6.65
C SER A 273 0.86 -18.11 -6.87
N GLU A 274 0.02 -17.42 -7.65
CA GLU A 274 0.14 -15.97 -7.86
C GLU A 274 -0.17 -15.18 -6.60
N VAL A 275 -1.23 -15.54 -5.86
CA VAL A 275 -1.59 -14.91 -4.58
C VAL A 275 -0.50 -15.14 -3.54
N ALA A 276 0.03 -16.36 -3.42
CA ALA A 276 1.09 -16.68 -2.47
C ALA A 276 2.41 -15.97 -2.80
N LEU A 277 2.73 -15.79 -4.09
CA LEU A 277 3.87 -14.96 -4.50
C LEU A 277 3.63 -13.49 -4.14
N LEU A 278 2.42 -12.98 -4.34
CA LEU A 278 2.10 -11.58 -4.06
C LEU A 278 2.19 -11.32 -2.56
N ASP A 279 1.65 -12.24 -1.78
CA ASP A 279 1.67 -12.22 -0.32
C ASP A 279 3.09 -12.10 0.22
N LYS A 280 4.07 -12.84 -0.30
CA LYS A 280 5.48 -12.69 0.13
C LYS A 280 6.01 -11.25 0.07
N THR A 281 5.49 -10.43 -0.84
CA THR A 281 5.93 -9.04 -1.01
C THR A 281 4.99 -8.06 -0.29
N VAL A 282 3.69 -8.26 -0.44
CA VAL A 282 2.65 -7.41 0.17
C VAL A 282 2.65 -7.56 1.69
N SER A 283 2.91 -8.76 2.22
CA SER A 283 2.90 -9.03 3.66
C SER A 283 3.86 -8.13 4.43
N PHE A 284 5.08 -7.95 3.92
CA PHE A 284 6.06 -7.07 4.54
C PHE A 284 5.66 -5.59 4.42
N ALA A 285 5.14 -5.15 3.27
CA ALA A 285 4.61 -3.79 3.13
C ALA A 285 3.43 -3.52 4.07
N MET A 286 2.52 -4.49 4.25
CA MET A 286 1.39 -4.38 5.16
C MET A 286 1.84 -4.29 6.61
N TYR A 287 2.89 -5.04 6.99
CA TYR A 287 3.48 -4.91 8.32
C TYR A 287 4.05 -3.51 8.58
N SER A 288 4.82 -2.96 7.63
CA SER A 288 5.33 -1.59 7.74
C SER A 288 4.21 -0.56 7.81
N LEU A 289 3.18 -0.72 6.98
CA LEU A 289 2.03 0.17 6.93
C LEU A 289 1.23 0.15 8.25
N GLU A 290 1.01 -1.04 8.81
CA GLU A 290 0.33 -1.20 10.09
C GLU A 290 1.16 -0.63 11.25
N SER A 291 2.48 -0.86 11.25
CA SER A 291 3.40 -0.28 12.25
C SER A 291 3.34 1.25 12.22
N ALA A 292 3.41 1.85 11.03
CA ALA A 292 3.30 3.29 10.84
C ALA A 292 1.94 3.82 11.35
N SER A 293 0.85 3.14 11.01
CA SER A 293 -0.51 3.49 11.42
C SER A 293 -0.71 3.46 12.95
N LYS A 294 -0.17 2.42 13.61
CA LYS A 294 -0.23 2.30 15.07
C LYS A 294 0.60 3.37 15.77
N ILE A 295 1.81 3.65 15.27
CA ILE A 295 2.66 4.72 15.81
C ILE A 295 1.94 6.07 15.67
N LEU A 296 1.36 6.36 14.51
CA LEU A 296 0.57 7.58 14.30
C LEU A 296 -0.65 7.65 15.21
N SER A 297 -1.34 6.54 15.44
CA SER A 297 -2.50 6.49 16.34
C SER A 297 -2.08 6.77 17.79
N ILE A 298 -0.99 6.15 18.27
CA ILE A 298 -0.43 6.40 19.61
C ILE A 298 0.00 7.87 19.74
N THR A 299 0.77 8.37 18.77
CA THR A 299 1.19 9.77 18.75
C THR A 299 -0.01 10.70 18.76
N THR A 300 -1.07 10.42 17.99
CA THR A 300 -2.30 11.22 17.97
C THR A 300 -2.94 11.29 19.35
N CYS A 301 -3.08 10.16 20.04
CA CYS A 301 -3.64 10.11 21.40
C CYS A 301 -2.80 10.90 22.40
N VAL A 302 -1.48 10.73 22.38
CA VAL A 302 -0.57 11.44 23.29
C VAL A 302 -0.56 12.93 22.97
N PHE A 303 -0.39 13.30 21.71
CA PHE A 303 -0.40 14.68 21.24
C PHE A 303 -1.69 15.40 21.62
N TYR A 304 -2.83 14.75 21.40
CA TYR A 304 -4.15 15.25 21.81
C TYR A 304 -4.29 15.52 23.30
N SER A 305 -3.81 14.58 24.12
CA SER A 305 -3.88 14.68 25.58
C SER A 305 -3.05 15.84 26.14
N ARG A 306 -2.05 16.28 25.37
CA ARG A 306 -1.13 17.36 25.76
C ARG A 306 -1.55 18.73 25.25
N GLN A 307 -2.56 18.83 24.37
CA GLN A 307 -3.06 20.12 23.92
C GLN A 307 -4.00 20.75 24.95
N MET A 308 -3.67 21.96 25.41
CA MET A 308 -4.55 22.80 26.22
C MET A 308 -5.75 23.29 25.41
N GLU A 309 -5.52 23.78 24.19
CA GLU A 309 -6.56 24.29 23.29
C GLU A 309 -6.47 23.65 21.89
N MET A 310 -7.61 23.66 21.19
CA MET A 310 -7.73 23.09 19.85
C MET A 310 -7.61 24.16 18.77
N THR A 311 -6.39 24.40 18.34
CA THR A 311 -6.09 25.28 17.20
C THR A 311 -6.31 24.56 15.88
N LEU A 312 -6.39 25.34 14.79
CA LEU A 312 -6.53 24.79 13.43
C LEU A 312 -5.35 23.87 13.09
N SER A 313 -4.12 24.27 13.44
CA SER A 313 -2.89 23.50 13.21
C SER A 313 -2.95 22.14 13.91
N ASN A 314 -3.31 22.12 15.20
CA ASN A 314 -3.42 20.90 15.99
C ASN A 314 -4.48 19.95 15.41
N THR A 315 -5.63 20.52 15.03
CA THR A 315 -6.75 19.77 14.44
C THR A 315 -6.36 19.15 13.11
N LEU A 316 -5.66 19.89 12.24
CA LEU A 316 -5.17 19.40 10.95
C LEU A 316 -4.13 18.30 11.10
N ALA A 317 -3.17 18.44 12.01
CA ALA A 317 -2.17 17.42 12.30
C ALA A 317 -2.83 16.11 12.77
N MET A 318 -3.78 16.22 13.70
CA MET A 318 -4.56 15.09 14.21
C MET A 318 -5.43 14.42 13.15
N LEU A 319 -6.08 15.22 12.30
CA LEU A 319 -6.84 14.70 11.17
C LEU A 319 -5.94 13.93 10.22
N GLY A 320 -4.76 14.47 9.88
CA GLY A 320 -3.78 13.82 9.02
C GLY A 320 -3.34 12.45 9.54
N MET A 321 -3.01 12.36 10.84
CA MET A 321 -2.63 11.10 11.47
C MET A 321 -3.80 10.09 11.52
N THR A 322 -5.02 10.56 11.77
CA THR A 322 -6.23 9.72 11.78
C THR A 322 -6.58 9.20 10.38
N LEU A 323 -6.37 10.03 9.34
CA LEU A 323 -6.55 9.62 7.94
C LEU A 323 -5.60 8.50 7.55
N ALA A 324 -4.36 8.50 8.05
CA ALA A 324 -3.43 7.40 7.82
C ALA A 324 -3.99 6.08 8.38
N TYR A 325 -4.59 6.11 9.58
CA TYR A 325 -5.27 4.95 10.14
C TYR A 325 -6.46 4.48 9.29
N ILE A 326 -7.37 5.38 8.93
CA ILE A 326 -8.53 5.05 8.08
C ILE A 326 -8.06 4.43 6.76
N TYR A 327 -7.00 4.99 6.17
CA TYR A 327 -6.40 4.48 4.94
C TYR A 327 -5.90 3.04 5.09
N THR A 328 -5.18 2.74 6.18
CA THR A 328 -4.74 1.35 6.45
C THR A 328 -5.92 0.40 6.59
N ALA A 329 -6.96 0.79 7.34
CA ALA A 329 -8.16 -0.02 7.53
C ALA A 329 -8.88 -0.30 6.19
N VAL A 330 -8.94 0.70 5.29
CA VAL A 330 -9.51 0.52 3.95
C VAL A 330 -8.71 -0.51 3.14
N ILE A 331 -7.37 -0.47 3.17
CA ILE A 331 -6.53 -1.44 2.48
C ILE A 331 -6.75 -2.86 3.03
N PHE A 332 -6.71 -3.01 4.36
CA PHE A 332 -6.97 -4.29 5.02
C PHE A 332 -8.35 -4.84 4.67
N SER A 333 -9.39 -4.00 4.68
CA SER A 333 -10.74 -4.42 4.32
C SER A 333 -10.82 -5.00 2.90
N ARG A 334 -10.06 -4.43 1.95
CA ARG A 334 -9.98 -4.93 0.59
C ARG A 334 -9.30 -6.30 0.54
N LEU A 335 -8.21 -6.51 1.26
CA LEU A 335 -7.47 -7.78 1.27
C LEU A 335 -8.29 -8.97 1.79
N THR A 336 -9.36 -8.73 2.57
CA THR A 336 -10.25 -9.80 3.08
C THR A 336 -11.08 -10.53 2.02
N PHE A 337 -11.05 -10.09 0.74
CA PHE A 337 -11.84 -10.75 -0.31
C PHE A 337 -11.34 -12.17 -0.60
N SER A 338 -10.01 -12.39 -0.57
CA SER A 338 -9.38 -13.64 -1.03
C SER A 338 -9.85 -14.85 -0.19
N PRO A 339 -9.77 -14.81 1.15
CA PRO A 339 -10.22 -15.94 1.97
C PRO A 339 -11.72 -16.21 1.82
N LYS A 340 -12.53 -15.15 1.70
CA LYS A 340 -14.00 -15.28 1.55
C LYS A 340 -14.37 -16.02 0.26
N LEU A 341 -13.76 -15.64 -0.87
CA LEU A 341 -14.02 -16.30 -2.15
C LEU A 341 -13.49 -17.73 -2.16
N ASN A 342 -12.30 -17.98 -1.59
CA ASN A 342 -11.76 -19.34 -1.47
C ASN A 342 -12.72 -20.27 -0.72
N HIS A 343 -13.20 -19.84 0.46
CA HIS A 343 -14.15 -20.60 1.25
C HIS A 343 -15.46 -20.88 0.50
N GLN A 344 -15.99 -19.91 -0.25
CA GLN A 344 -17.18 -20.10 -1.08
C GLN A 344 -16.95 -21.12 -2.20
N CYS A 345 -15.80 -21.06 -2.88
CA CYS A 345 -15.42 -22.04 -3.89
C CYS A 345 -15.28 -23.45 -3.28
N CYS A 346 -14.59 -23.59 -2.14
CA CYS A 346 -14.47 -24.85 -1.42
C CYS A 346 -15.84 -25.46 -1.13
N ARG A 347 -16.76 -24.65 -0.58
CA ARG A 347 -18.12 -25.10 -0.25
C ARG A 347 -18.90 -25.56 -1.46
N LEU A 348 -18.80 -24.84 -2.59
CA LEU A 348 -19.46 -25.26 -3.83
C LEU A 348 -18.90 -26.59 -4.35
N ILE A 349 -17.57 -26.73 -4.38
CA ILE A 349 -16.92 -27.96 -4.84
C ILE A 349 -17.28 -29.14 -3.91
N LEU A 350 -17.26 -28.93 -2.59
CA LEU A 350 -17.68 -29.93 -1.59
C LEU A 350 -19.12 -30.38 -1.83
N ASN A 351 -20.05 -29.43 -1.98
CA ASN A 351 -21.46 -29.74 -2.23
C ASN A 351 -21.66 -30.52 -3.54
N GLN A 352 -20.93 -30.15 -4.59
CA GLN A 352 -20.95 -30.87 -5.87
C GLN A 352 -20.45 -32.30 -5.73
N MET A 353 -19.34 -32.51 -5.00
CA MET A 353 -18.85 -33.86 -4.75
C MET A 353 -19.82 -34.70 -3.92
N ALA A 354 -20.38 -34.13 -2.84
CA ALA A 354 -21.34 -34.82 -1.98
C ALA A 354 -22.58 -35.29 -2.78
N ARG A 355 -23.19 -34.41 -3.58
CA ARG A 355 -24.31 -34.78 -4.46
C ARG A 355 -23.92 -35.87 -5.46
N ARG A 356 -22.72 -35.80 -6.04
CA ARG A 356 -22.23 -36.78 -7.02
C ARG A 356 -21.78 -38.10 -6.38
N ALA A 357 -21.54 -38.16 -5.07
CA ALA A 357 -21.32 -39.39 -4.32
C ALA A 357 -22.64 -40.13 -4.08
N ILE A 358 -23.73 -39.38 -3.83
CA ILE A 358 -25.09 -39.93 -3.60
C ILE A 358 -25.66 -40.59 -4.88
N ILE A 359 -25.37 -40.06 -6.08
CA ILE A 359 -25.98 -40.50 -7.35
C ILE A 359 -25.41 -41.83 -7.94
N LYS A 360 -24.36 -42.43 -7.34
CA LYS A 360 -23.74 -43.74 -7.70
C LYS A 360 -23.03 -43.86 -9.07
N HIS A 361 -21.83 -44.46 -9.04
CA HIS A 361 -21.30 -45.44 -10.02
C HIS A 361 -20.17 -46.25 -9.33
N PRO A 362 -20.21 -47.60 -9.31
CA PRO A 362 -19.18 -48.44 -8.72
C PRO A 362 -17.84 -48.46 -9.48
N ASP A 363 -17.81 -47.97 -10.73
CA ASP A 363 -16.61 -47.98 -11.59
C ASP A 363 -15.75 -46.71 -11.55
N ARG A 364 -16.04 -45.76 -10.64
CA ARG A 364 -15.12 -44.63 -10.45
C ARG A 364 -13.82 -45.13 -9.84
N LYS A 365 -12.72 -45.03 -10.59
CA LYS A 365 -11.36 -45.32 -10.10
C LYS A 365 -11.15 -44.63 -8.75
N ILE A 366 -10.98 -45.41 -7.69
CA ILE A 366 -10.75 -44.96 -6.30
C ILE A 366 -9.69 -43.84 -6.25
N LYS A 367 -8.64 -43.97 -7.06
CA LYS A 367 -7.58 -42.98 -7.24
C LYS A 367 -8.07 -41.56 -7.56
N THR A 368 -9.09 -41.40 -8.41
CA THR A 368 -9.64 -40.07 -8.76
C THR A 368 -10.42 -39.44 -7.62
N ILE A 369 -11.14 -40.25 -6.83
CA ILE A 369 -11.89 -39.79 -5.66
C ILE A 369 -10.92 -39.37 -4.54
N ILE A 370 -9.90 -40.19 -4.27
CA ILE A 370 -8.85 -39.85 -3.32
C ILE A 370 -8.16 -38.54 -3.73
N LYS A 371 -7.80 -38.39 -5.01
CA LYS A 371 -7.16 -37.17 -5.52
C LYS A 371 -8.05 -35.93 -5.37
N SER A 372 -9.36 -36.03 -5.65
CA SER A 372 -10.26 -34.88 -5.51
C SER A 372 -10.51 -34.51 -4.06
N ASN A 373 -10.66 -35.50 -3.17
CA ASN A 373 -10.82 -35.28 -1.74
C ASN A 373 -9.57 -34.62 -1.15
N LEU A 374 -8.38 -35.14 -1.47
CA LEU A 374 -7.12 -34.55 -1.03
C LEU A 374 -6.98 -33.10 -1.50
N PHE A 375 -7.32 -32.82 -2.77
CA PHE A 375 -7.28 -31.47 -3.31
C PHE A 375 -8.19 -30.52 -2.54
N ILE A 376 -9.40 -30.94 -2.17
CA ILE A 376 -10.35 -30.08 -1.46
C ILE A 376 -9.96 -29.89 0.00
N GLN A 377 -9.43 -30.92 0.66
CA GLN A 377 -8.81 -30.76 1.98
C GLN A 377 -7.69 -29.72 1.91
N THR A 378 -6.79 -29.85 0.93
CA THR A 378 -5.74 -28.85 0.70
C THR A 378 -6.31 -27.46 0.39
N MET A 379 -7.42 -27.36 -0.34
CA MET A 379 -8.09 -26.10 -0.68
C MET A 379 -8.77 -25.44 0.53
N SER A 380 -9.33 -26.26 1.42
CA SER A 380 -9.93 -25.87 2.69
C SER A 380 -8.88 -25.33 3.65
N ASP A 381 -7.76 -26.06 3.76
CA ASP A 381 -6.76 -25.84 4.80
C ASP A 381 -5.66 -24.88 4.34
N ASN A 382 -5.67 -24.49 3.06
CA ASN A 382 -4.72 -23.49 2.59
C ASN A 382 -5.11 -22.08 3.07
N HIS A 383 -4.08 -21.34 3.46
CA HIS A 383 -4.19 -19.93 3.80
C HIS A 383 -4.26 -19.08 2.52
N PHE A 384 -5.33 -19.26 1.71
CA PHE A 384 -5.55 -18.49 0.48
C PHE A 384 -5.89 -17.03 0.83
N GLY A 385 -4.88 -16.17 0.83
CA GLY A 385 -5.03 -14.76 1.19
C GLY A 385 -3.70 -14.09 1.44
N PHE A 386 -3.73 -13.13 2.35
CA PHE A 386 -2.58 -12.26 2.64
C PHE A 386 -2.28 -12.26 4.13
N HIS A 387 -1.01 -12.12 4.48
CA HIS A 387 -0.54 -11.98 5.85
C HIS A 387 -0.12 -10.52 6.11
N CYS A 388 -0.12 -10.12 7.38
CA CYS A 388 0.53 -8.90 7.84
C CYS A 388 1.86 -9.29 8.50
N GLY A 389 2.94 -9.28 7.72
CA GLY A 389 4.23 -9.82 8.14
C GLY A 389 4.12 -11.29 8.56
N GLN A 390 4.73 -11.60 9.70
CA GLN A 390 4.61 -12.91 10.38
C GLN A 390 3.58 -12.89 11.51
N ILE A 391 2.81 -11.80 11.65
CA ILE A 391 1.97 -11.58 12.83
C ILE A 391 0.65 -12.31 12.70
N PHE A 392 -0.08 -12.07 11.60
CA PHE A 392 -1.41 -12.64 11.43
C PHE A 392 -1.82 -12.77 9.96
N PHE A 393 -2.75 -13.69 9.68
CA PHE A 393 -3.37 -13.90 8.37
C PHE A 393 -4.65 -13.07 8.21
N ILE A 394 -4.66 -12.11 7.30
CA ILE A 394 -5.69 -11.07 7.15
C ILE A 394 -7.07 -11.67 6.88
N THR A 395 -7.92 -11.66 7.90
CA THR A 395 -9.32 -12.06 7.81
C THR A 395 -10.26 -10.90 8.16
N LYS A 396 -11.55 -11.05 7.84
CA LYS A 396 -12.57 -10.08 8.24
C LYS A 396 -12.62 -9.85 9.75
N PHE A 397 -12.45 -10.91 10.53
CA PHE A 397 -12.46 -10.84 11.99
C PHE A 397 -11.33 -9.95 12.50
N GLN A 398 -10.11 -10.15 12.00
CA GLN A 398 -8.97 -9.32 12.38
C GLN A 398 -9.11 -7.87 11.93
N VAL A 399 -9.74 -7.59 10.79
CA VAL A 399 -10.00 -6.19 10.40
C VAL A 399 -10.93 -5.51 11.41
N VAL A 400 -11.94 -6.23 11.93
CA VAL A 400 -12.79 -5.73 13.02
C VAL A 400 -11.99 -5.59 14.32
N GLU A 401 -11.15 -6.56 14.66
CA GLU A 401 -10.28 -6.50 15.84
C GLU A 401 -9.33 -5.30 15.81
N LEU A 402 -8.63 -5.09 14.70
CA LEU A 402 -7.76 -3.92 14.47
C LEU A 402 -8.53 -2.61 14.60
N PHE A 403 -9.77 -2.59 14.11
CA PHE A 403 -10.65 -1.44 14.26
C PHE A 403 -11.01 -1.17 15.72
N MET A 404 -11.38 -2.23 16.46
CA MET A 404 -11.72 -2.15 17.88
C MET A 404 -10.54 -1.75 18.76
N MET A 405 -9.31 -2.17 18.43
CA MET A 405 -8.11 -1.76 19.15
C MET A 405 -7.84 -0.25 19.07
N ASN A 406 -8.35 0.43 18.04
CA ASN A 406 -8.23 1.88 17.86
C ASN A 406 -9.47 2.65 18.33
N LEU A 407 -10.46 1.96 18.92
CA LEU A 407 -11.63 2.57 19.54
C LEU A 407 -11.29 3.59 20.65
N PRO A 408 -10.21 3.42 21.46
CA PRO A 408 -9.78 4.46 22.40
C PRO A 408 -9.53 5.81 21.74
N LEU A 409 -8.92 5.83 20.54
CA LEU A 409 -8.69 7.05 19.76
C LEU A 409 -10.02 7.69 19.38
N ILE A 410 -10.98 6.90 18.88
CA ILE A 410 -12.34 7.37 18.54
C ILE A 410 -13.05 7.95 19.78
N THR A 411 -12.96 7.28 20.92
CA THR A 411 -13.61 7.74 22.16
C THR A 411 -12.97 9.00 22.74
N LEU A 412 -11.65 9.13 22.66
CA LEU A 412 -10.94 10.33 23.10
C LEU A 412 -11.38 11.53 22.25
N PHE A 413 -11.35 11.39 20.93
CA PHE A 413 -11.85 12.40 19.99
C PHE A 413 -13.29 12.82 20.31
N TYR A 414 -14.18 11.84 20.50
CA TYR A 414 -15.57 12.10 20.84
C TYR A 414 -15.72 12.86 22.17
N LYS A 415 -14.95 12.49 23.20
CA LYS A 415 -15.04 13.11 24.52
C LYS A 415 -14.72 14.61 24.49
N LYS A 416 -13.61 15.04 23.90
CA LYS A 416 -13.26 16.49 23.92
C LYS A 416 -14.06 17.28 22.87
N ILE A 417 -14.54 16.67 21.78
CA ILE A 417 -15.40 17.40 20.82
C ILE A 417 -16.82 17.58 21.37
N CYS A 418 -17.39 16.55 21.98
CA CYS A 418 -18.78 16.58 22.46
C CYS A 418 -18.92 17.04 23.91
N MET A 419 -17.88 16.93 24.74
CA MET A 419 -17.89 17.36 26.15
C MET A 419 -17.02 18.60 26.43
N ALA A 420 -16.32 19.18 25.44
CA ALA A 420 -15.82 20.55 25.59
C ALA A 420 -16.99 21.52 25.37
N LYS A 421 -17.79 21.69 26.42
CA LYS A 421 -18.64 22.85 26.63
C LYS A 421 -18.12 23.59 27.84
#